data_AF-A0A075KDK7-F1
#
_entry.id   AF-A0A075KDK7-F1
#
_cell.length_a   1.000
_cell.length_b   1.000
_cell.length_c   1.000
_cell.angle_alpha   90.00
_cell.angle_beta   90.00
_cell.angle_gamma   90.00
#
_symmetry.space_group_name_H-M   'P 1'
#
loop_
_entity.id
_entity.type
_entity.pdbx_description
1 polymer ?
#
loop_
_entity_poly.entity_id
_entity_poly.type
_entity_poly.pdbx_seq_one_letter_code
_entity_poly.pdbx_strand_id
1 'polypeptide(L)'
;MFLGKRSKKRFFQTCHRTAFKDRTDKQKVFNIELERGGSMNWLDAMNKAVEYLEDNITEKLDIEKVAKIALSSTFHFQRMYHMITGITIAEYIRRRRLTLAAQDIVSGEKIINVAYKYGYETPEAFTKAFGKMHGISPSAAREPGANLKAYPKLSFHISIKGDKNMDYKIVDKESFTVVGKQRRITMVDGENFKQVPQFWNDCMNDGSYEWINSRAGERGVLGICKDFGKYKDEFNYMIAIENIKETLPSGYISTTIPAATWAIFELVGALPEAIQDLTRRIFTEWLPAAGYQHDCAPELEVYPKGDIYSPDYRCEIWIPIKK
;
A
#
# COMPACT_ATOMS: atom_id res chain seq x y z
N MET A 1 54.82 37.24 -12.04
CA MET A 1 55.27 35.95 -11.46
C MET A 1 54.08 35.37 -10.69
N PHE A 2 53.31 34.39 -11.22
CA PHE A 2 53.56 32.92 -11.17
C PHE A 2 54.02 32.50 -9.76
N LEU A 3 53.35 31.69 -8.94
CA LEU A 3 52.55 30.46 -9.07
C LEU A 3 51.67 30.33 -7.79
N GLY A 4 50.63 29.50 -7.64
CA GLY A 4 50.15 28.40 -8.46
C GLY A 4 48.84 27.84 -7.90
N LYS A 5 47.88 27.63 -8.79
CA LYS A 5 46.69 26.79 -8.62
C LYS A 5 47.13 25.33 -8.58
N ARG A 6 47.06 24.62 -7.44
CA ARG A 6 47.04 23.14 -7.35
C ARG A 6 46.76 22.71 -5.90
N SER A 7 45.48 22.46 -5.56
CA SER A 7 45.13 21.64 -4.38
C SER A 7 43.67 21.14 -4.36
N LYS A 8 42.71 21.80 -5.04
CA LYS A 8 41.28 21.38 -4.98
C LYS A 8 40.88 20.18 -5.86
N LYS A 9 41.80 19.35 -6.34
CA LYS A 9 41.50 18.16 -7.18
C LYS A 9 41.63 16.80 -6.47
N ARG A 10 41.87 16.78 -5.15
CA ARG A 10 42.01 15.51 -4.39
C ARG A 10 40.89 15.17 -3.40
N PHE A 11 39.85 16.01 -3.26
CA PHE A 11 38.72 15.71 -2.36
C PHE A 11 37.56 14.96 -3.04
N PHE A 12 37.41 15.07 -4.37
CA PHE A 12 36.29 14.47 -5.11
C PHE A 12 36.50 13.03 -5.58
N GLN A 13 37.71 12.47 -5.43
CA GLN A 13 37.98 11.06 -5.79
C GLN A 13 37.94 10.09 -4.60
N THR A 14 37.81 10.59 -3.36
CA THR A 14 37.77 9.74 -2.17
C THR A 14 36.33 9.33 -1.80
N CYS A 15 35.31 10.17 -2.06
CA CYS A 15 33.91 9.83 -1.73
C CYS A 15 33.27 8.74 -2.61
N HIS A 16 33.70 8.56 -3.86
CA HIS A 16 33.13 7.52 -4.72
C HIS A 16 33.66 6.11 -4.44
N ARG A 17 34.82 5.96 -3.77
CA ARG A 17 35.32 4.65 -3.34
C ARG A 17 34.74 4.19 -2.00
N THR A 18 34.34 5.11 -1.13
CA THR A 18 33.69 4.77 0.15
C THR A 18 32.25 4.27 -0.04
N ALA A 19 31.48 4.85 -0.98
CA ALA A 19 30.10 4.45 -1.23
C ALA A 19 29.93 3.02 -1.81
N PHE A 20 30.92 2.54 -2.59
CA PHE A 20 30.90 1.16 -3.11
C PHE A 20 31.29 0.13 -2.04
N LYS A 21 32.18 0.49 -1.11
CA LYS A 21 32.51 -0.35 0.06
C LYS A 21 31.36 -0.39 1.07
N ASP A 22 30.67 0.73 1.29
CA ASP A 22 29.53 0.83 2.20
C ASP A 22 28.31 0.03 1.71
N ARG A 23 28.05 -0.04 0.39
CA ARG A 23 27.03 -0.94 -0.18
C ARG A 23 27.35 -2.43 0.01
N THR A 24 28.61 -2.81 -0.11
CA THR A 24 29.02 -4.22 0.06
C THR A 24 29.10 -4.63 1.53
N ASP A 25 29.43 -3.70 2.44
CA ASP A 25 29.36 -3.92 3.88
C ASP A 25 27.92 -3.92 4.39
N LYS A 26 27.01 -3.07 3.89
CA LYS A 26 25.57 -3.17 4.21
C LYS A 26 24.94 -4.47 3.71
N GLN A 27 25.34 -4.97 2.55
CA GLN A 27 24.90 -6.28 2.05
C GLN A 27 25.48 -7.45 2.86
N LYS A 28 26.67 -7.30 3.45
CA LYS A 28 27.26 -8.30 4.36
C LYS A 28 26.63 -8.28 5.75
N VAL A 29 26.36 -7.09 6.30
CA VAL A 29 25.60 -6.92 7.55
C VAL A 29 24.18 -7.49 7.39
N PHE A 30 23.56 -7.28 6.21
CA PHE A 30 22.27 -7.88 5.84
C PHE A 30 22.28 -9.41 5.87
N ASN A 31 23.35 -10.06 5.39
CA ASN A 31 23.48 -11.52 5.49
C ASN A 31 23.70 -11.99 6.94
N ILE A 32 24.42 -11.19 7.76
CA ILE A 32 24.69 -11.50 9.18
C ILE A 32 23.42 -11.33 10.04
N GLU A 33 22.54 -10.38 9.72
CA GLU A 33 21.24 -10.20 10.40
C GLU A 33 20.21 -11.26 10.02
N LEU A 34 20.23 -11.75 8.77
CA LEU A 34 19.41 -12.90 8.35
C LEU A 34 19.81 -14.20 9.06
N GLU A 35 21.08 -14.36 9.45
CA GLU A 35 21.57 -15.51 10.22
C GLU A 35 21.18 -15.45 11.71
N ARG A 36 20.70 -14.30 12.21
CA ARG A 36 20.25 -14.11 13.59
C ARG A 36 18.73 -14.15 13.74
N GLY A 37 18.09 -15.24 13.32
CA GLY A 37 16.84 -15.80 13.89
C GLY A 37 15.61 -14.91 14.17
N GLY A 38 15.59 -13.64 13.80
CA GLY A 38 14.46 -12.74 13.91
C GLY A 38 13.77 -12.64 12.56
N SER A 39 12.57 -13.19 12.44
CA SER A 39 11.73 -12.98 11.25
C SER A 39 11.58 -11.48 11.00
N MET A 40 12.01 -10.99 9.84
CA MET A 40 11.79 -9.60 9.44
C MET A 40 10.29 -9.33 9.46
N ASN A 41 9.84 -8.47 10.37
CA ASN A 41 8.42 -8.16 10.46
C ASN A 41 8.01 -7.26 9.28
N TRP A 42 6.71 -7.23 8.98
CA TRP A 42 6.18 -6.47 7.85
C TRP A 42 6.53 -4.97 7.91
N LEU A 43 6.62 -4.38 9.11
CA LEU A 43 6.97 -2.96 9.28
C LEU A 43 8.44 -2.68 8.95
N ASP A 44 9.35 -3.58 9.32
CA ASP A 44 10.76 -3.49 8.94
C ASP A 44 10.90 -3.54 7.42
N ALA A 45 10.13 -4.43 6.77
CA ALA A 45 10.11 -4.56 5.32
C ALA A 45 9.56 -3.27 4.64
N MET A 46 8.54 -2.65 5.23
CA MET A 46 7.99 -1.37 4.77
C MET A 46 8.96 -0.21 4.95
N ASN A 47 9.65 -0.13 6.09
CA ASN A 47 10.68 0.88 6.34
C ASN A 47 11.83 0.75 5.33
N LYS A 48 12.31 -0.48 5.09
CA LYS A 48 13.33 -0.75 4.05
C LYS A 48 12.86 -0.34 2.66
N ALA A 49 11.59 -0.56 2.35
CA ALA A 49 11.01 -0.11 1.09
C ALA A 49 10.99 1.42 0.97
N VAL A 50 10.62 2.15 2.03
CA VAL A 50 10.67 3.62 2.04
C VAL A 50 12.10 4.15 1.98
N GLU A 51 13.04 3.54 2.69
CA GLU A 51 14.46 3.89 2.59
C GLU A 51 14.97 3.73 1.16
N TYR A 52 14.65 2.60 0.51
CA TYR A 52 15.00 2.40 -0.88
C TYR A 52 14.38 3.45 -1.81
N LEU A 53 13.11 3.80 -1.60
CA LEU A 53 12.43 4.87 -2.36
C LEU A 53 13.11 6.22 -2.19
N GLU A 54 13.52 6.58 -0.98
CA GLU A 54 14.24 7.83 -0.68
C GLU A 54 15.65 7.86 -1.27
N ASP A 55 16.37 6.73 -1.22
CA ASP A 55 17.72 6.60 -1.78
C ASP A 55 17.73 6.66 -3.32
N ASN A 56 16.59 6.36 -3.96
CA ASN A 56 16.42 6.35 -5.41
C ASN A 56 15.40 7.40 -5.87
N ILE A 57 15.20 8.48 -5.09
CA ILE A 57 14.10 9.43 -5.29
C ILE A 57 14.11 10.12 -6.65
N THR A 58 15.27 10.28 -7.29
CA THR A 58 15.43 10.90 -8.63
C THR A 58 15.25 9.91 -9.78
N GLU A 59 15.29 8.61 -9.50
CA GLU A 59 15.22 7.56 -10.52
C GLU A 59 13.78 7.24 -10.94
N LYS A 60 13.59 6.53 -12.06
CA LYS A 60 12.26 6.05 -12.44
C LYS A 60 11.73 5.08 -11.36
N LEU A 61 10.48 5.27 -10.92
CA LEU A 61 9.85 4.40 -9.94
C LEU A 61 9.68 2.98 -10.52
N ASP A 62 10.27 2.01 -9.83
CA ASP A 62 10.11 0.58 -10.10
C ASP A 62 9.41 -0.06 -8.90
N ILE A 63 8.10 -0.20 -9.00
CA ILE A 63 7.29 -0.71 -7.90
C ILE A 63 7.52 -2.20 -7.63
N GLU A 64 7.85 -2.98 -8.65
CA GLU A 64 8.09 -4.43 -8.51
C GLU A 64 9.32 -4.67 -7.66
N LYS A 65 10.38 -3.87 -7.88
CA LYS A 65 11.58 -3.90 -7.05
C LYS A 65 11.31 -3.47 -5.60
N VAL A 66 10.50 -2.43 -5.40
CA VAL A 66 10.17 -1.94 -4.05
C VAL A 66 9.36 -2.98 -3.27
N ALA A 67 8.37 -3.60 -3.92
CA ALA A 67 7.56 -4.65 -3.31
C ALA A 67 8.38 -5.89 -2.94
N LYS A 68 9.34 -6.27 -3.80
CA LYS A 68 10.29 -7.35 -3.50
C LYS A 68 11.15 -7.06 -2.28
N ILE A 69 11.57 -5.81 -2.07
CA ILE A 69 12.29 -5.38 -0.86
C ILE A 69 11.37 -5.50 0.38
N ALA A 70 10.08 -5.19 0.21
CA ALA A 70 9.07 -5.35 1.24
C ALA A 70 8.63 -6.82 1.48
N LEU A 71 9.29 -7.80 0.85
CA LEU A 71 8.93 -9.23 0.91
C LEU A 71 7.45 -9.50 0.58
N SER A 72 6.90 -8.70 -0.33
CA SER A 72 5.48 -8.64 -0.61
C SER A 72 5.25 -8.69 -2.12
N SER A 73 4.06 -9.13 -2.53
CA SER A 73 3.63 -8.93 -3.90
C SER A 73 3.46 -7.43 -4.17
N THR A 74 3.68 -7.00 -5.42
CA THR A 74 3.43 -5.61 -5.85
C THR A 74 2.05 -5.14 -5.42
N PHE A 75 1.07 -6.04 -5.56
CA PHE A 75 -0.30 -5.81 -5.12
C PHE A 75 -0.40 -5.51 -3.63
N HIS A 76 0.03 -6.46 -2.80
CA HIS A 76 -0.18 -6.36 -1.37
C HIS A 76 0.59 -5.17 -0.82
N PHE A 77 1.80 -4.92 -1.31
CA PHE A 77 2.58 -3.74 -0.95
C PHE A 77 1.87 -2.41 -1.26
N GLN A 78 1.39 -2.20 -2.49
CA GLN A 78 0.70 -0.96 -2.86
C GLN A 78 -0.59 -0.75 -2.06
N ARG A 79 -1.41 -1.80 -1.96
CA ARG A 79 -2.68 -1.75 -1.22
C ARG A 79 -2.42 -1.41 0.24
N MET A 80 -1.49 -2.12 0.87
CA MET A 80 -1.16 -1.89 2.27
C MET A 80 -0.59 -0.50 2.51
N TYR A 81 0.33 -0.06 1.66
CA TYR A 81 0.89 1.28 1.74
C TYR A 81 -0.20 2.35 1.69
N HIS A 82 -1.15 2.24 0.76
CA HIS A 82 -2.23 3.21 0.64
C HIS A 82 -3.20 3.17 1.83
N MET A 83 -3.61 1.98 2.29
CA MET A 83 -4.51 1.84 3.44
C MET A 83 -3.93 2.46 4.71
N ILE A 84 -2.61 2.44 4.85
CA ILE A 84 -1.92 2.93 6.05
C ILE A 84 -1.54 4.41 5.93
N THR A 85 -1.05 4.84 4.77
CA THR A 85 -0.56 6.22 4.57
C THR A 85 -1.63 7.17 4.04
N GLY A 86 -2.75 6.64 3.52
CA GLY A 86 -3.80 7.40 2.84
C GLY A 86 -3.38 7.93 1.46
N ILE A 87 -2.20 7.58 0.94
CA ILE A 87 -1.70 8.04 -0.36
C ILE A 87 -1.04 6.90 -1.14
N THR A 88 -1.00 7.03 -2.47
CA THR A 88 -0.26 6.07 -3.29
C THR A 88 1.25 6.32 -3.19
N ILE A 89 2.04 5.32 -3.54
CA ILE A 89 3.51 5.44 -3.58
C ILE A 89 3.95 6.47 -4.63
N ALA A 90 3.27 6.53 -5.78
CA ALA A 90 3.53 7.55 -6.79
C ALA A 90 3.28 8.96 -6.24
N GLU A 91 2.20 9.17 -5.49
CA GLU A 91 1.90 10.45 -4.84
C GLU A 91 2.92 10.79 -3.75
N TYR A 92 3.36 9.80 -2.96
CA TYR A 92 4.46 9.97 -2.00
C TYR A 92 5.72 10.49 -2.68
N ILE A 93 6.19 9.78 -3.72
CA ILE A 93 7.39 10.16 -4.47
C ILE A 93 7.25 11.56 -5.06
N ARG A 94 6.09 11.89 -5.63
CA ARG A 94 5.82 13.22 -6.17
C ARG A 94 5.95 14.31 -5.11
N ARG A 95 5.35 14.13 -3.92
CA ARG A 95 5.44 15.10 -2.81
C ARG A 95 6.86 15.23 -2.26
N ARG A 96 7.57 14.11 -2.14
CA ARG A 96 8.97 14.09 -1.70
C ARG A 96 9.89 14.80 -2.69
N ARG A 97 9.76 14.52 -3.98
CA ARG A 97 10.49 15.21 -5.06
C ARG A 97 10.27 16.72 -5.04
N LEU A 98 9.03 17.18 -4.94
CA LEU A 98 8.73 18.61 -4.88
C LEU A 98 9.28 19.28 -3.61
N THR A 99 9.27 18.58 -2.48
CA THR A 99 9.92 19.05 -1.24
C THR A 99 11.42 19.24 -1.43
N LEU A 100 12.11 18.26 -2.02
CA LEU A 100 13.55 18.33 -2.28
C LEU A 100 13.89 19.36 -3.37
N ALA A 101 13.03 19.49 -4.39
CA ALA A 101 13.17 20.49 -5.45
C ALA A 101 13.16 21.91 -4.88
N ALA A 102 12.29 22.19 -3.91
CA ALA A 102 12.26 23.48 -3.24
C ALA A 102 13.59 23.77 -2.51
N GLN A 103 14.19 22.77 -1.86
CA GLN A 103 15.49 22.91 -1.19
C GLN A 103 16.62 23.21 -2.18
N ASP A 104 16.66 22.52 -3.32
CA ASP A 104 17.65 22.76 -4.38
C ASP A 104 17.49 24.18 -4.96
N ILE A 105 16.25 24.62 -5.20
CA ILE A 105 15.94 25.96 -5.71
C ILE A 105 16.44 27.05 -4.76
N VAL A 106 16.13 26.92 -3.46
CA VAL A 106 16.59 27.85 -2.42
C VAL A 106 18.12 27.86 -2.33
N SER A 107 18.76 26.71 -2.57
CA SER A 107 20.22 26.58 -2.62
C SER A 107 20.84 27.19 -3.90
N GLY A 108 20.03 27.76 -4.80
CA GLY A 108 20.46 28.48 -5.99
C GLY A 108 20.44 27.67 -7.29
N GLU A 109 20.02 26.40 -7.26
CA GLU A 109 20.02 25.55 -8.45
C GLU A 109 19.05 26.06 -9.53
N LYS A 110 19.47 25.96 -10.80
CA LYS A 110 18.66 26.42 -11.93
C LYS A 110 17.36 25.62 -12.00
N ILE A 111 16.21 26.30 -12.11
CA ILE A 111 14.88 25.69 -12.12
C ILE A 111 14.76 24.58 -13.17
N ILE A 112 15.31 24.79 -14.37
CA ILE A 112 15.32 23.78 -15.44
C ILE A 112 16.09 22.51 -15.06
N ASN A 113 17.24 22.65 -14.38
CA ASN A 113 18.03 21.51 -13.92
C ASN A 113 17.28 20.75 -12.81
N VAL A 114 16.64 21.49 -11.89
CA VAL A 114 15.82 20.90 -10.82
C VAL A 114 14.64 20.13 -11.39
N ALA A 115 13.94 20.69 -12.40
CA ALA A 115 12.84 20.02 -13.07
C ALA A 115 13.27 18.65 -13.64
N TYR A 116 14.36 18.61 -14.41
CA TYR A 116 14.88 17.38 -14.98
C TYR A 116 15.43 16.40 -13.93
N LYS A 117 16.13 16.90 -12.91
CA LYS A 117 16.65 16.09 -11.79
C LYS A 117 15.55 15.29 -11.10
N TYR A 118 14.35 15.87 -10.97
CA TYR A 118 13.20 15.21 -10.33
C TYR A 118 12.22 14.56 -11.33
N GLY A 119 12.67 14.32 -12.56
CA GLY A 119 11.96 13.49 -13.53
C GLY A 119 10.78 14.16 -14.22
N TYR A 120 10.77 15.49 -14.32
CA TYR A 120 9.79 16.21 -15.15
C TYR A 120 10.35 16.37 -16.57
N GLU A 121 9.53 16.04 -17.57
CA GLU A 121 9.91 16.14 -18.99
C GLU A 121 10.02 17.59 -19.48
N THR A 122 9.27 18.51 -18.86
CA THR A 122 9.30 19.93 -19.20
C THR A 122 9.28 20.83 -17.96
N PRO A 123 9.96 22.00 -17.99
CA PRO A 123 9.89 22.99 -16.92
C PRO A 123 8.48 23.51 -16.62
N GLU A 124 7.59 23.54 -17.61
CA GLU A 124 6.20 23.97 -17.47
C GLU A 124 5.41 22.97 -16.61
N ALA A 125 5.58 21.67 -16.88
CA ALA A 125 4.95 20.61 -16.09
C ALA A 125 5.45 20.65 -14.63
N PHE A 126 6.76 20.86 -14.44
CA PHE A 126 7.33 21.08 -13.10
C PHE A 126 6.73 22.30 -12.41
N THR A 127 6.66 23.45 -13.09
CA THR A 127 6.14 24.70 -12.53
C THR A 127 4.70 24.55 -12.07
N LYS A 128 3.85 23.88 -12.86
CA LYS A 128 2.46 23.59 -12.49
C LYS A 128 2.38 22.69 -11.25
N ALA A 129 3.17 21.62 -11.19
CA ALA A 129 3.18 20.70 -10.06
C ALA A 129 3.73 21.36 -8.78
N PHE A 130 4.80 22.14 -8.91
CA PHE A 130 5.42 22.91 -7.83
C PHE A 130 4.44 23.94 -7.27
N GLY A 131 3.80 24.72 -8.15
CA GLY A 131 2.76 25.68 -7.75
C GLY A 131 1.58 25.03 -7.05
N LYS A 132 1.11 23.86 -7.52
CA LYS A 132 0.05 23.10 -6.85
C LYS A 132 0.42 22.70 -5.42
N MET A 133 1.67 22.31 -5.18
CA MET A 133 2.13 21.90 -3.84
C MET A 133 2.42 23.11 -2.95
N HIS A 134 3.31 24.00 -3.38
CA HIS A 134 3.84 25.08 -2.55
C HIS A 134 2.95 26.33 -2.54
N GLY A 135 2.06 26.50 -3.52
CA GLY A 135 1.21 27.69 -3.67
C GLY A 135 1.91 28.88 -4.34
N ILE A 136 3.18 28.74 -4.70
CA ILE A 136 4.01 29.78 -5.31
C ILE A 136 4.81 29.22 -6.50
N SER A 137 5.34 30.08 -7.36
CA SER A 137 6.20 29.66 -8.47
C SER A 137 7.60 29.24 -7.99
N PRO A 138 8.32 28.41 -8.76
CA PRO A 138 9.72 28.07 -8.47
C PRO A 138 10.64 29.30 -8.36
N SER A 139 10.41 30.35 -9.15
CA SER A 139 11.19 31.59 -9.05
C SER A 139 10.92 32.32 -7.75
N ALA A 140 9.65 32.44 -7.35
CA ALA A 140 9.26 33.08 -6.10
C ALA A 140 9.78 32.33 -4.86
N ALA A 141 9.97 31.01 -4.96
CA ALA A 141 10.56 30.20 -3.88
C ALA A 141 12.01 30.58 -3.54
N ARG A 142 12.72 31.32 -4.40
CA ARG A 142 14.08 31.82 -4.11
C ARG A 142 14.10 33.05 -3.24
N GLU A 143 13.00 33.79 -3.18
CA GLU A 143 12.95 35.05 -2.46
C GLU A 143 13.05 34.80 -0.95
N PRO A 144 13.83 35.61 -0.21
CA PRO A 144 13.87 35.53 1.24
C PRO A 144 12.47 35.64 1.84
N GLY A 145 12.11 34.72 2.75
CA GLY A 145 10.81 34.70 3.41
C GLY A 145 9.70 33.98 2.63
N ALA A 146 10.00 33.30 1.51
CA ALA A 146 9.03 32.49 0.80
C ALA A 146 8.48 31.33 1.67
N ASN A 147 7.15 31.19 1.70
CA ASN A 147 6.47 30.10 2.41
C ASN A 147 6.49 28.82 1.57
N LEU A 148 7.20 27.80 2.03
CA LEU A 148 7.32 26.50 1.38
C LEU A 148 6.69 25.41 2.24
N LYS A 149 5.98 24.48 1.59
CA LYS A 149 5.47 23.27 2.24
C LYS A 149 6.51 22.16 2.17
N ALA A 150 6.64 21.37 3.23
CA ALA A 150 7.46 20.18 3.23
C ALA A 150 6.58 18.95 3.48
N TYR A 151 6.82 17.89 2.72
CA TYR A 151 6.30 16.57 3.02
C TYR A 151 7.44 15.72 3.59
N PRO A 152 7.45 15.40 4.89
CA PRO A 152 8.57 14.70 5.51
C PRO A 152 8.71 13.26 4.97
N LYS A 153 9.88 12.66 5.19
CA LYS A 153 10.10 11.23 4.93
C LYS A 153 9.14 10.43 5.81
N LEU A 154 8.49 9.42 5.23
CA LEU A 154 7.67 8.52 6.02
C LEU A 154 8.54 7.52 6.77
N SER A 155 8.06 7.08 7.92
CA SER A 155 8.61 5.98 8.69
C SER A 155 7.46 5.28 9.41
N PHE A 156 7.50 3.95 9.40
CA PHE A 156 6.49 3.11 10.01
C PHE A 156 7.01 2.63 11.36
N HIS A 157 6.23 2.88 12.41
CA HIS A 157 6.55 2.43 13.75
C HIS A 157 5.31 1.74 14.32
N ILE A 158 5.49 0.68 15.10
CA ILE A 158 4.41 0.13 15.92
C ILE A 158 4.08 1.20 16.96
N SER A 159 2.86 1.73 16.91
CA SER A 159 2.29 2.48 18.02
C SER A 159 1.38 1.53 18.79
N ILE A 160 1.85 1.06 19.94
CA ILE A 160 0.97 0.35 20.88
C ILE A 160 0.13 1.43 21.56
N LYS A 161 -1.02 1.76 20.97
CA LYS A 161 -2.06 2.48 21.69
C LYS A 161 -2.77 1.46 22.56
N GLY A 162 -2.97 1.76 23.84
CA GLY A 162 -3.87 0.98 24.71
C GLY A 162 -5.33 1.17 24.31
N ASP A 163 -5.61 1.04 23.02
CA ASP A 163 -6.92 1.19 22.40
C ASP A 163 -7.68 -0.15 22.46
N LYS A 164 -8.95 -0.12 22.06
CA LYS A 164 -9.88 -1.27 22.05
C LYS A 164 -9.20 -2.56 21.60
N ASN A 165 -9.39 -3.63 22.38
CA ASN A 165 -8.94 -4.98 22.03
C ASN A 165 -9.38 -5.36 20.61
N MET A 166 -8.56 -6.14 19.91
CA MET A 166 -8.93 -6.79 18.65
C MET A 166 -9.18 -8.26 18.93
N ASP A 167 -10.44 -8.66 18.92
CA ASP A 167 -10.82 -10.04 19.12
C ASP A 167 -10.57 -10.81 17.82
N TYR A 168 -9.78 -11.88 17.90
CA TYR A 168 -9.45 -12.71 16.75
C TYR A 168 -9.31 -14.18 17.15
N LYS A 169 -9.50 -15.05 16.17
CA LYS A 169 -9.26 -16.50 16.27
C LYS A 169 -8.46 -16.99 15.06
N ILE A 170 -7.63 -18.01 15.27
CA ILE A 170 -6.91 -18.68 14.19
C ILE A 170 -7.64 -19.98 13.86
N VAL A 171 -7.97 -20.17 12.58
CA VAL A 171 -8.77 -21.30 12.12
C VAL A 171 -8.18 -21.85 10.83
N ASP A 172 -7.87 -23.14 10.82
CA ASP A 172 -7.61 -23.88 9.59
C ASP A 172 -8.93 -24.19 8.89
N LYS A 173 -9.01 -23.88 7.59
CA LYS A 173 -10.16 -24.24 6.77
C LYS A 173 -9.72 -24.95 5.50
N GLU A 174 -10.42 -26.04 5.21
CA GLU A 174 -10.38 -26.71 3.91
C GLU A 174 -10.90 -25.78 2.80
N SER A 175 -10.58 -26.12 1.56
CA SER A 175 -11.09 -25.37 0.40
C SER A 175 -12.61 -25.41 0.35
N PHE A 176 -13.24 -24.30 -0.01
CA PHE A 176 -14.69 -24.20 -0.13
C PHE A 176 -15.09 -23.42 -1.38
N THR A 177 -16.29 -23.69 -1.89
CA THR A 177 -16.82 -23.03 -3.09
C THR A 177 -17.71 -21.85 -2.71
N VAL A 178 -17.59 -20.77 -3.47
CA VAL A 178 -18.43 -19.58 -3.40
C VAL A 178 -19.00 -19.26 -4.77
N VAL A 179 -20.16 -18.60 -4.78
CA VAL A 179 -20.85 -18.19 -6.02
C VAL A 179 -21.25 -16.72 -5.95
N GLY A 180 -21.21 -16.01 -7.07
CA GLY A 180 -21.45 -14.56 -7.06
C GLY A 180 -21.01 -13.83 -8.32
N LYS A 181 -20.96 -12.50 -8.26
CA LYS A 181 -20.45 -11.66 -9.35
C LYS A 181 -19.04 -11.21 -9.06
N GLN A 182 -18.23 -11.14 -10.11
CA GLN A 182 -16.84 -10.73 -10.03
C GLN A 182 -16.58 -9.55 -10.96
N ARG A 183 -15.71 -8.65 -10.50
CA ARG A 183 -15.13 -7.58 -11.32
C ARG A 183 -13.61 -7.57 -11.13
N ARG A 184 -12.90 -7.33 -12.23
CA ARG A 184 -11.46 -7.04 -12.19
C ARG A 184 -11.27 -5.58 -11.79
N ILE A 185 -10.46 -5.36 -10.77
CA ILE A 185 -10.23 -4.06 -10.14
C ILE A 185 -8.77 -3.69 -10.30
N THR A 186 -8.51 -2.47 -10.77
CA THR A 186 -7.14 -1.92 -10.82
C THR A 186 -6.82 -1.14 -9.55
N MET A 187 -5.58 -1.22 -9.09
CA MET A 187 -5.05 -0.39 -8.00
C MET A 187 -4.30 0.84 -8.49
N VAL A 188 -4.13 1.00 -9.81
CA VAL A 188 -3.43 2.15 -10.39
C VAL A 188 -4.11 3.41 -9.88
N ASP A 189 -3.30 4.33 -9.34
CA ASP A 189 -3.74 5.59 -8.75
C ASP A 189 -4.79 5.46 -7.62
N GLY A 190 -4.86 4.29 -6.96
CA GLY A 190 -5.82 4.03 -5.90
C GLY A 190 -7.26 3.86 -6.40
N GLU A 191 -7.45 3.55 -7.69
CA GLU A 191 -8.78 3.39 -8.28
C GLU A 191 -9.62 2.27 -7.64
N ASN A 192 -8.98 1.28 -7.01
CA ASN A 192 -9.64 0.21 -6.28
C ASN A 192 -10.60 0.73 -5.20
N PHE A 193 -10.25 1.84 -4.53
CA PHE A 193 -11.09 2.45 -3.48
C PHE A 193 -12.36 3.11 -4.04
N LYS A 194 -12.41 3.36 -5.35
CA LYS A 194 -13.62 3.84 -6.04
C LYS A 194 -14.37 2.69 -6.71
N GLN A 195 -13.64 1.80 -7.37
CA GLN A 195 -14.22 0.73 -8.17
C GLN A 195 -14.89 -0.35 -7.33
N VAL A 196 -14.38 -0.65 -6.13
CA VAL A 196 -15.02 -1.63 -5.22
C VAL A 196 -16.37 -1.10 -4.73
N PRO A 197 -16.50 0.10 -4.12
CA PRO A 197 -17.81 0.66 -3.77
C PRO A 197 -18.73 0.82 -4.98
N GLN A 198 -18.20 1.24 -6.13
CA GLN A 198 -18.99 1.34 -7.35
C GLN A 198 -19.53 -0.03 -7.78
N PHE A 199 -18.75 -1.11 -7.63
CA PHE A 199 -19.20 -2.45 -7.96
C PHE A 199 -20.33 -2.94 -7.05
N TRP A 200 -20.25 -2.62 -5.75
CA TRP A 200 -21.36 -2.85 -4.82
C TRP A 200 -22.61 -2.09 -5.27
N ASN A 201 -22.49 -0.79 -5.55
CA ASN A 201 -23.61 0.04 -6.03
C ASN A 201 -24.21 -0.49 -7.34
N ASP A 202 -23.36 -0.90 -8.29
CA ASP A 202 -23.83 -1.47 -9.56
C ASP A 202 -24.63 -2.76 -9.33
N CYS A 203 -24.20 -3.61 -8.39
CA CYS A 203 -24.92 -4.84 -8.04
C CYS A 203 -26.24 -4.55 -7.31
N MET A 204 -26.31 -3.51 -6.47
CA MET A 204 -27.57 -3.06 -5.85
C MET A 204 -28.54 -2.49 -6.90
N ASN A 205 -28.02 -1.75 -7.88
CA ASN A 205 -28.86 -1.12 -8.90
C ASN A 205 -29.39 -2.10 -9.95
N ASP A 206 -28.61 -3.14 -10.30
CA ASP A 206 -28.98 -4.11 -11.33
C ASP A 206 -29.75 -5.34 -10.80
N GLY A 207 -30.08 -5.37 -9.49
CA GLY A 207 -30.79 -6.47 -8.84
C GLY A 207 -29.91 -7.65 -8.44
N SER A 208 -28.60 -7.61 -8.73
CA SER A 208 -27.71 -8.72 -8.45
C SER A 208 -27.44 -8.91 -6.96
N TYR A 209 -27.30 -7.81 -6.22
CA TYR A 209 -27.09 -7.88 -4.78
C TYR A 209 -28.31 -8.50 -4.10
N GLU A 210 -29.52 -8.16 -4.52
CA GLU A 210 -30.78 -8.72 -4.00
C GLU A 210 -30.82 -10.23 -4.24
N TRP A 211 -30.44 -10.68 -5.44
CA TRP A 211 -30.36 -12.10 -5.76
C TRP A 211 -29.37 -12.85 -4.88
N ILE A 212 -28.19 -12.26 -4.64
CA ILE A 212 -27.13 -12.81 -3.77
C ILE A 212 -27.62 -12.86 -2.33
N ASN A 213 -28.09 -11.72 -1.80
CA ASN A 213 -28.50 -11.57 -0.41
C ASN A 213 -29.70 -12.47 -0.05
N SER A 214 -30.65 -12.68 -0.98
CA SER A 214 -31.79 -13.57 -0.74
C SER A 214 -31.38 -15.04 -0.58
N ARG A 215 -30.20 -15.43 -1.08
CA ARG A 215 -29.64 -16.79 -1.03
C ARG A 215 -28.50 -16.92 -0.02
N ALA A 216 -28.13 -15.83 0.64
CA ALA A 216 -27.07 -15.82 1.63
C ALA A 216 -27.43 -16.74 2.82
N GLY A 217 -26.51 -17.67 3.11
CA GLY A 217 -26.56 -18.56 4.27
C GLY A 217 -26.22 -17.84 5.58
N GLU A 218 -25.79 -18.60 6.58
CA GLU A 218 -25.46 -18.05 7.91
C GLU A 218 -24.32 -17.03 7.85
N ARG A 219 -23.35 -17.22 6.96
CA ARG A 219 -22.24 -16.28 6.78
C ARG A 219 -22.65 -14.97 6.10
N GLY A 220 -23.87 -14.88 5.57
CA GLY A 220 -24.31 -13.69 4.85
C GLY A 220 -23.57 -13.52 3.52
N VAL A 221 -23.41 -12.25 3.10
CA VAL A 221 -22.74 -11.89 1.85
C VAL A 221 -21.25 -11.74 2.10
N LEU A 222 -20.43 -12.12 1.11
CA LEU A 222 -18.98 -12.09 1.17
C LEU A 222 -18.44 -11.03 0.20
N GLY A 223 -17.52 -10.19 0.68
CA GLY A 223 -16.61 -9.40 -0.15
C GLY A 223 -15.28 -10.11 -0.26
N ILE A 224 -14.88 -10.54 -1.45
CA ILE A 224 -13.70 -11.40 -1.64
C ILE A 224 -12.69 -10.73 -2.54
N CYS A 225 -11.51 -10.42 -1.99
CA CYS A 225 -10.36 -9.99 -2.77
C CYS A 225 -9.51 -11.22 -3.12
N LYS A 226 -9.33 -11.53 -4.42
CA LYS A 226 -8.61 -12.74 -4.86
C LYS A 226 -7.79 -12.54 -6.12
N ASP A 227 -7.08 -13.60 -6.51
CA ASP A 227 -6.16 -13.63 -7.65
C ASP A 227 -5.01 -12.60 -7.50
N PHE A 228 -4.54 -12.40 -6.27
CA PHE A 228 -3.45 -11.49 -5.98
C PHE A 228 -2.19 -11.87 -6.76
N GLY A 229 -1.60 -10.88 -7.46
CA GLY A 229 -0.38 -11.08 -8.25
C GLY A 229 -0.57 -11.85 -9.56
N LYS A 230 -1.78 -12.29 -9.90
CA LYS A 230 -2.08 -12.95 -11.18
C LYS A 230 -2.11 -11.97 -12.35
N TYR A 231 -2.54 -10.74 -12.09
CA TYR A 231 -2.61 -9.64 -13.04
C TYR A 231 -1.77 -8.48 -12.53
N LYS A 232 -1.08 -7.78 -13.43
CA LYS A 232 -0.24 -6.64 -13.04
C LYS A 232 -1.13 -5.51 -12.54
N ASP A 233 -0.87 -5.03 -11.32
CA ASP A 233 -1.58 -3.92 -10.67
C ASP A 233 -3.11 -4.10 -10.58
N GLU A 234 -3.59 -5.34 -10.68
CA GLU A 234 -5.00 -5.70 -10.71
C GLU A 234 -5.29 -6.94 -9.86
N PHE A 235 -6.55 -7.07 -9.43
CA PHE A 235 -7.07 -8.23 -8.72
C PHE A 235 -8.54 -8.45 -9.06
N ASN A 236 -9.10 -9.59 -8.66
CA ASN A 236 -10.53 -9.82 -8.77
C ASN A 236 -11.19 -9.54 -7.43
N TYR A 237 -12.20 -8.66 -7.43
CA TYR A 237 -13.13 -8.51 -6.32
C TYR A 237 -14.42 -9.24 -6.65
N MET A 238 -14.93 -10.02 -5.72
CA MET A 238 -16.15 -10.81 -5.89
C MET A 238 -17.12 -10.51 -4.76
N ILE A 239 -18.37 -10.23 -5.12
CA ILE A 239 -19.50 -10.19 -4.19
C ILE A 239 -20.16 -11.55 -4.29
N ALA A 240 -20.12 -12.32 -3.21
CA ALA A 240 -20.44 -13.73 -3.24
C ALA A 240 -21.24 -14.21 -2.03
N ILE A 241 -21.71 -15.44 -2.11
CA ILE A 241 -22.26 -16.23 -1.02
C ILE A 241 -21.63 -17.62 -1.06
N GLU A 242 -21.88 -18.39 -0.01
CA GLU A 242 -21.55 -19.81 0.02
C GLU A 242 -22.19 -20.57 -1.15
N ASN A 243 -21.60 -21.71 -1.51
CA ASN A 243 -22.07 -22.52 -2.62
C ASN A 243 -23.56 -22.88 -2.50
N ILE A 244 -24.27 -22.83 -3.63
CA ILE A 244 -25.69 -23.19 -3.73
C ILE A 244 -25.86 -24.35 -4.71
N LYS A 245 -27.00 -25.05 -4.63
CA LYS A 245 -27.37 -26.13 -5.56
C LYS A 245 -28.14 -25.63 -6.79
N GLU A 246 -28.48 -24.35 -6.85
CA GLU A 246 -29.22 -23.73 -7.95
C GLU A 246 -28.32 -23.43 -9.16
N THR A 247 -28.94 -23.39 -10.35
CA THR A 247 -28.28 -22.91 -11.56
C THR A 247 -27.97 -21.41 -11.43
N LEU A 248 -26.72 -21.04 -11.74
CA LEU A 248 -26.30 -19.64 -11.67
C LEU A 248 -26.88 -18.82 -12.84
N PRO A 249 -27.38 -17.59 -12.58
CA PRO A 249 -27.79 -16.69 -13.64
C PRO A 249 -26.61 -16.29 -14.54
N SER A 250 -26.91 -15.77 -15.73
CA SER A 250 -25.88 -15.23 -16.61
C SER A 250 -25.08 -14.12 -15.91
N GLY A 251 -23.75 -14.15 -16.05
CA GLY A 251 -22.84 -13.18 -15.42
C GLY A 251 -22.41 -13.53 -13.98
N TYR A 252 -22.95 -14.59 -13.39
CA TYR A 252 -22.50 -15.14 -12.11
C TYR A 252 -21.47 -16.24 -12.34
N ILE A 253 -20.53 -16.38 -11.41
CA ILE A 253 -19.48 -17.39 -11.46
C ILE A 253 -19.45 -18.20 -10.18
N SER A 254 -18.96 -19.44 -10.29
CA SER A 254 -18.56 -20.29 -9.16
C SER A 254 -17.04 -20.34 -9.11
N THR A 255 -16.47 -20.24 -7.91
CA THR A 255 -15.02 -20.34 -7.72
C THR A 255 -14.69 -20.99 -6.39
N THR A 256 -13.54 -21.66 -6.32
CA THR A 256 -13.04 -22.31 -5.11
C THR A 256 -12.06 -21.38 -4.41
N ILE A 257 -12.31 -21.12 -3.13
CA ILE A 257 -11.35 -20.55 -2.21
C ILE A 257 -10.46 -21.70 -1.72
N PRO A 258 -9.12 -21.61 -1.89
CA PRO A 258 -8.21 -22.67 -1.48
C PRO A 258 -8.20 -22.86 0.04
N ALA A 259 -7.76 -24.03 0.48
CA ALA A 259 -7.50 -24.28 1.89
C ALA A 259 -6.41 -23.32 2.39
N ALA A 260 -6.60 -22.76 3.59
CA ALA A 260 -5.65 -21.86 4.22
C ALA A 260 -5.86 -21.81 5.74
N THR A 261 -4.84 -21.33 6.45
CA THR A 261 -4.96 -20.91 7.84
C THR A 261 -5.38 -19.45 7.87
N TRP A 262 -6.43 -19.13 8.62
CA TRP A 262 -7.04 -17.80 8.66
C TRP A 262 -6.93 -17.18 10.05
N ALA A 263 -6.52 -15.91 10.12
CA ALA A 263 -6.83 -15.04 11.25
C ALA A 263 -8.18 -14.38 10.97
N ILE A 264 -9.18 -14.70 11.79
CA ILE A 264 -10.54 -14.18 11.70
C ILE A 264 -10.73 -13.14 12.79
N PHE A 265 -10.95 -11.89 12.40
CA PHE A 265 -11.19 -10.77 13.29
C PHE A 265 -12.67 -10.45 13.33
N GLU A 266 -13.20 -10.28 14.53
CA GLU A 266 -14.56 -9.81 14.73
C GLU A 266 -14.60 -8.29 14.80
N LEU A 267 -15.54 -7.69 14.08
CA LEU A 267 -15.81 -6.27 14.13
C LEU A 267 -17.21 -6.03 14.70
N VAL A 268 -17.32 -5.06 15.61
CA VAL A 268 -18.59 -4.46 16.01
C VAL A 268 -18.57 -2.98 15.62
N GLY A 269 -19.48 -2.55 14.76
CA GLY A 269 -19.59 -1.14 14.35
C GLY A 269 -20.28 -0.92 13.02
N ALA A 270 -20.66 0.34 12.79
CA ALA A 270 -21.26 0.79 11.55
C ALA A 270 -20.23 0.82 10.40
N LEU A 271 -20.69 0.41 9.21
CA LEU A 271 -19.89 0.43 7.99
C LEU A 271 -20.10 1.74 7.20
N PRO A 272 -19.09 2.20 6.43
CA PRO A 272 -17.81 1.54 6.11
C PRO A 272 -16.62 1.88 7.02
N GLU A 273 -16.74 2.83 7.95
CA GLU A 273 -15.59 3.32 8.73
C GLU A 273 -14.99 2.24 9.62
N ALA A 274 -15.82 1.46 10.32
CA ALA A 274 -15.36 0.47 11.29
C ALA A 274 -14.49 -0.62 10.65
N ILE A 275 -14.84 -1.07 9.42
CA ILE A 275 -14.09 -2.15 8.74
C ILE A 275 -12.75 -1.65 8.18
N GLN A 276 -12.71 -0.41 7.70
CA GLN A 276 -11.47 0.21 7.23
C GLN A 276 -10.50 0.44 8.40
N ASP A 277 -11.03 0.85 9.55
CA ASP A 277 -10.26 1.06 10.76
C ASP A 277 -9.68 -0.24 11.30
N LEU A 278 -10.49 -1.30 11.41
CA LEU A 278 -10.02 -2.61 11.84
C LEU A 278 -9.01 -3.20 10.85
N THR A 279 -9.27 -3.15 9.55
CA THR A 279 -8.32 -3.62 8.52
C THR A 279 -6.95 -2.96 8.69
N ARG A 280 -6.93 -1.63 8.87
CA ARG A 280 -5.68 -0.90 9.10
C ARG A 280 -4.97 -1.40 10.36
N ARG A 281 -5.67 -1.55 11.48
CA ARG A 281 -5.10 -2.04 12.75
C ARG A 281 -4.59 -3.48 12.65
N ILE A 282 -5.29 -4.36 11.94
CA ILE A 282 -4.84 -5.74 11.70
C ILE A 282 -3.44 -5.73 11.10
N PHE A 283 -3.19 -4.90 10.10
CA PHE A 283 -1.89 -4.88 9.43
C PHE A 283 -0.83 -3.98 10.08
N THR A 284 -1.21 -2.93 10.82
CA THR A 284 -0.24 -2.03 11.47
C THR A 284 0.12 -2.43 12.88
N GLU A 285 -0.76 -3.14 13.58
CA GLU A 285 -0.61 -3.50 14.99
C GLU A 285 -0.48 -5.02 15.15
N TRP A 286 -1.49 -5.77 14.68
CA TRP A 286 -1.58 -7.21 14.97
C TRP A 286 -0.59 -8.06 14.17
N LEU A 287 -0.63 -7.99 12.83
CA LEU A 287 0.17 -8.85 11.95
C LEU A 287 1.69 -8.70 12.20
N PRO A 288 2.24 -7.48 12.38
CA PRO A 288 3.66 -7.30 12.69
C PRO A 288 4.06 -7.85 14.06
N ALA A 289 3.14 -7.86 15.04
CA ALA A 289 3.41 -8.32 16.40
C ALA A 289 3.14 -9.82 16.60
N ALA A 290 2.26 -10.41 15.80
CA ALA A 290 1.79 -11.79 15.98
C ALA A 290 2.75 -12.85 15.42
N GLY A 291 3.78 -12.44 14.66
CA GLY A 291 4.76 -13.37 14.08
C GLY A 291 4.24 -14.17 12.88
N TYR A 292 3.18 -13.69 12.23
CA TYR A 292 2.62 -14.28 11.02
C TYR A 292 2.93 -13.42 9.79
N GLN A 293 2.92 -14.04 8.62
CA GLN A 293 2.96 -13.37 7.31
C GLN A 293 1.64 -13.59 6.56
N HIS A 294 1.29 -12.65 5.69
CA HIS A 294 0.15 -12.82 4.78
C HIS A 294 0.43 -13.95 3.77
N ASP A 295 -0.50 -14.90 3.59
CA ASP A 295 -0.26 -16.07 2.73
C ASP A 295 -0.68 -15.87 1.26
N CYS A 296 -1.17 -14.69 0.89
CA CYS A 296 -1.59 -14.34 -0.48
C CYS A 296 -2.74 -15.19 -1.05
N ALA A 297 -3.37 -16.04 -0.24
CA ALA A 297 -4.70 -16.57 -0.53
C ALA A 297 -5.75 -15.42 -0.54
N PRO A 298 -7.00 -15.68 -0.98
CA PRO A 298 -8.04 -14.64 -0.98
C PRO A 298 -8.24 -14.02 0.41
N GLU A 299 -8.59 -12.74 0.48
CA GLU A 299 -9.06 -12.09 1.72
C GLU A 299 -10.59 -12.03 1.68
N LEU A 300 -11.25 -12.27 2.82
CA LEU A 300 -12.71 -12.25 2.91
C LEU A 300 -13.19 -11.20 3.92
N GLU A 301 -14.16 -10.42 3.50
CA GLU A 301 -15.07 -9.64 4.34
C GLU A 301 -16.38 -10.42 4.43
N VAL A 302 -16.82 -10.75 5.64
CA VAL A 302 -18.04 -11.53 5.87
C VAL A 302 -19.10 -10.59 6.44
N TYR A 303 -20.20 -10.41 5.72
CA TYR A 303 -21.31 -9.52 6.07
C TYR A 303 -22.57 -10.34 6.39
N PRO A 304 -22.74 -10.79 7.66
CA PRO A 304 -23.98 -11.40 8.12
C PRO A 304 -25.21 -10.53 7.87
N LYS A 305 -26.39 -11.16 7.84
CA LYS A 305 -27.65 -10.41 7.71
C LYS A 305 -27.83 -9.46 8.89
N GLY A 306 -28.18 -8.21 8.60
CA GLY A 306 -28.41 -7.17 9.59
C GLY A 306 -28.39 -5.78 8.98
N ASP A 307 -28.62 -4.77 9.81
CA ASP A 307 -28.45 -3.37 9.43
C ASP A 307 -26.97 -2.98 9.52
N ILE A 308 -26.32 -2.83 8.36
CA ILE A 308 -24.89 -2.51 8.26
C ILE A 308 -24.53 -1.12 8.78
N TYR A 309 -25.52 -0.25 8.98
CA TYR A 309 -25.34 1.10 9.52
C TYR A 309 -25.51 1.14 11.04
N SER A 310 -25.91 0.02 11.67
CA SER A 310 -26.06 -0.08 13.11
C SER A 310 -24.71 -0.04 13.82
N PRO A 311 -24.58 0.68 14.95
CA PRO A 311 -23.37 0.64 15.77
C PRO A 311 -23.10 -0.74 16.38
N ASP A 312 -24.11 -1.61 16.47
CA ASP A 312 -24.00 -2.98 17.00
C ASP A 312 -23.88 -4.04 15.90
N TYR A 313 -23.75 -3.61 14.63
CA TYR A 313 -23.58 -4.55 13.51
C TYR A 313 -22.28 -5.34 13.67
N ARG A 314 -22.36 -6.65 13.42
CA ARG A 314 -21.24 -7.57 13.52
C ARG A 314 -20.86 -8.11 12.15
N CYS A 315 -19.58 -7.98 11.80
CA CYS A 315 -19.00 -8.58 10.61
C CYS A 315 -17.62 -9.15 10.93
N GLU A 316 -17.06 -9.93 10.00
CA GLU A 316 -15.74 -10.53 10.17
C GLU A 316 -14.79 -10.14 9.03
N ILE A 317 -13.51 -10.00 9.34
CA ILE A 317 -12.42 -9.89 8.37
C ILE A 317 -11.55 -11.13 8.50
N TRP A 318 -11.36 -11.85 7.40
CA TRP A 318 -10.56 -13.06 7.35
C TRP A 318 -9.29 -12.80 6.54
N ILE A 319 -8.16 -12.86 7.22
CA ILE A 319 -6.83 -12.66 6.63
C ILE A 319 -6.11 -14.01 6.57
N PRO A 320 -5.67 -14.46 5.39
CA PRO A 320 -4.92 -15.70 5.27
C PRO A 320 -3.49 -15.49 5.77
N ILE A 321 -3.03 -16.38 6.63
CA ILE A 321 -1.75 -16.27 7.33
C ILE A 321 -0.91 -17.54 7.21
N LYS A 322 0.42 -17.37 7.29
CA LYS A 322 1.42 -18.44 7.43
C LYS A 322 2.49 -18.04 8.44
N LYS A 323 3.22 -19.02 8.95
CA LYS A 323 4.39 -18.80 9.80
C LYS A 323 5.63 -18.43 9.00
#